data_AF-A0A1C4V6J3-F1
#
_entry.id   AF-A0A1C4V6J3-F1
#
_cell.length_a   1.000
_cell.length_b   1.000
_cell.length_c   1.000
_cell.angle_alpha   90.00
_cell.angle_beta   90.00
_cell.angle_gamma   90.00
#
_symmetry.space_group_name_H-M   'P 1'
#
loop_
_entity.id
_entity.type
_entity.pdbx_description
1 polymer ?
#
loop_
_entity_poly.entity_id
_entity_poly.type
_entity_poly.pdbx_seq_one_letter_code
_entity_poly.pdbx_strand_id
1 'polypeptide(L)'
;MISHRLPQPGDGPPADRPRPYPHQAPPHTPLRPMWCCRACGRPWPCPDARLLLKAEYADNQVGLSLYLCGLLYEAARDLYRLNPDGGPSPAELFQRFVAWGPYRRRPADP
;
A
#
# COMPACT_ATOMS: atom_id res chain seq x y z
N MET A 1 29.83 0.33 20.16
CA MET A 1 28.62 0.84 19.48
C MET A 1 27.54 -0.22 19.63
N ILE A 2 26.51 0.06 20.44
CA ILE A 2 25.44 -0.92 20.66
C ILE A 2 24.50 -0.84 19.45
N SER A 3 24.72 -1.69 18.45
CA SER A 3 23.70 -1.97 17.45
C SER A 3 22.61 -2.79 18.12
N HIS A 4 21.61 -2.13 18.70
CA HIS A 4 20.34 -2.78 18.99
C HIS A 4 19.71 -3.17 17.65
N ARG A 5 20.03 -4.37 17.15
CA ARG A 5 19.19 -5.01 16.13
C ARG A 5 17.87 -5.35 16.81
N LEU A 6 16.92 -4.44 16.71
CA LEU A 6 15.54 -4.75 17.01
C LEU A 6 15.12 -5.93 16.10
N PRO A 7 14.36 -6.91 16.62
CA PRO A 7 13.80 -7.94 15.78
C PRO A 7 12.98 -7.28 14.67
N GLN A 8 13.12 -7.77 13.43
CA GLN A 8 12.26 -7.29 12.36
C GLN A 8 10.81 -7.64 12.72
N PRO A 9 9.86 -6.71 12.59
CA PRO A 9 8.45 -7.02 12.57
C PRO A 9 8.20 -8.23 11.68
N GLY A 10 7.27 -9.11 12.12
CA GLY A 10 6.76 -10.17 11.27
C GLY A 10 6.18 -9.63 9.96
N ASP A 11 5.92 -10.52 9.02
CA ASP A 11 5.37 -10.10 7.73
C ASP A 11 4.06 -9.32 7.92
N GLY A 12 3.93 -8.25 7.12
CA GLY A 12 2.72 -7.44 7.07
C GLY A 12 1.46 -8.20 6.66
N PRO A 13 0.31 -7.51 6.58
CA PRO A 13 -0.94 -8.14 6.18
C PRO A 13 -0.83 -8.76 4.76
N PRO A 14 -1.65 -9.78 4.46
CA PRO A 14 -1.63 -10.41 3.15
C PRO A 14 -1.94 -9.40 2.05
N ALA A 15 -1.18 -9.48 0.96
CA ALA A 15 -1.25 -8.56 -0.16
C ALA A 15 -2.28 -9.07 -1.20
N ASP A 16 -3.48 -9.45 -0.73
CA ASP A 16 -4.53 -10.17 -1.46
C ASP A 16 -5.78 -9.33 -1.75
N ARG A 17 -5.78 -8.05 -1.36
CA ARG A 17 -6.88 -7.09 -1.60
C ARG A 17 -6.51 -6.00 -2.62
N PRO A 18 -7.49 -5.32 -3.21
CA PRO A 18 -8.94 -5.49 -3.06
C PRO A 18 -9.51 -6.72 -3.76
N ARG A 19 -10.72 -7.12 -3.36
CA ARG A 19 -11.51 -8.12 -4.08
C ARG A 19 -11.79 -7.64 -5.52
N PRO A 20 -11.72 -8.53 -6.53
CA PRO A 20 -12.00 -8.16 -7.90
C PRO A 20 -13.46 -7.75 -8.08
N TYR A 21 -13.69 -6.68 -8.85
CA TYR A 21 -15.01 -6.26 -9.31
C TYR A 21 -14.93 -5.81 -10.78
N PRO A 22 -15.79 -6.36 -11.67
CA PRO A 22 -16.65 -7.53 -11.45
C PRO A 22 -15.83 -8.77 -11.05
N HIS A 23 -16.42 -9.76 -10.38
CA HIS A 23 -15.69 -10.89 -9.76
C HIS A 23 -14.82 -11.72 -10.71
N GLN A 24 -15.15 -11.69 -12.01
CA GLN A 24 -14.42 -12.37 -13.07
C GLN A 24 -13.24 -11.56 -13.65
N ALA A 25 -13.10 -10.28 -13.28
CA ALA A 25 -11.98 -9.47 -13.71
C ALA A 25 -10.69 -9.87 -12.97
N PRO A 26 -9.50 -9.73 -13.61
CA PRO A 26 -8.23 -9.89 -12.91
C PRO A 26 -8.18 -9.00 -11.65
N PRO A 27 -7.78 -9.53 -10.50
CA PRO A 27 -7.77 -8.75 -9.27
C PRO A 27 -6.70 -7.66 -9.32
N HIS A 28 -7.07 -6.45 -8.92
CA HIS A 28 -6.15 -5.32 -8.81
C HIS A 28 -5.28 -5.42 -7.54
N THR A 29 -4.74 -6.60 -7.23
CA THR A 29 -3.89 -6.88 -6.07
C THR A 29 -2.42 -6.55 -6.36
N PRO A 30 -1.59 -6.34 -5.33
CA PRO A 30 -0.16 -6.09 -5.50
C PRO A 30 0.61 -7.35 -5.93
N LEU A 31 1.58 -7.14 -6.82
CA LEU A 31 2.59 -8.12 -7.21
C LEU A 31 3.92 -7.80 -6.50
N ARG A 32 4.25 -8.56 -5.45
CA ARG A 32 5.56 -8.49 -4.80
C ARG A 32 6.63 -9.19 -5.66
N PRO A 33 7.91 -8.75 -5.62
CA PRO A 33 8.46 -7.64 -4.84
C PRO A 33 8.42 -6.28 -5.56
N MET A 34 7.92 -6.20 -6.80
CA MET A 34 7.92 -4.94 -7.58
C MET A 34 6.81 -3.95 -7.17
N TRP A 35 5.82 -4.43 -6.42
CA TRP A 35 4.63 -3.68 -5.99
C TRP A 35 3.87 -3.04 -7.15
N CYS A 36 3.80 -3.70 -8.31
CA CYS A 36 2.91 -3.30 -9.39
C CYS A 36 1.53 -3.96 -9.20
N CYS A 37 0.51 -3.45 -9.90
CA CYS A 37 -0.81 -4.05 -9.92
C CYS A 37 -0.81 -5.25 -10.86
N ARG A 38 -1.29 -6.42 -10.41
CA ARG A 38 -1.38 -7.63 -11.25
C ARG A 38 -2.27 -7.44 -12.48
N ALA A 39 -3.33 -6.65 -12.38
CA ALA A 39 -4.29 -6.47 -13.45
C ALA A 39 -3.80 -5.48 -14.54
N CYS A 40 -3.14 -4.39 -14.15
CA CYS A 40 -2.84 -3.29 -15.08
C CYS A 40 -1.36 -2.87 -15.14
N GLY A 41 -0.47 -3.50 -14.37
CA GLY A 41 0.99 -3.23 -14.39
C GLY A 41 1.42 -1.89 -13.77
N ARG A 42 0.48 -1.00 -13.44
CA ARG A 42 0.77 0.31 -12.81
C ARG A 42 1.29 0.13 -11.37
N PRO A 43 1.97 1.13 -10.80
CA PRO A 43 2.33 1.11 -9.38
C PRO A 43 1.11 0.86 -8.50
N TRP A 44 1.12 -0.22 -7.72
CA TRP A 44 0.06 -0.52 -6.76
C TRP A 44 0.21 0.36 -5.51
N PRO A 45 -0.85 0.94 -4.92
CA PRO A 45 -2.25 0.87 -5.36
C PRO A 45 -2.52 1.71 -6.62
N CYS A 46 -3.01 1.06 -7.68
CA CYS A 46 -3.47 1.73 -8.90
C CYS A 46 -4.84 2.40 -8.67
N PRO A 47 -5.31 3.30 -9.56
CA PRO A 47 -6.60 4.00 -9.36
C PRO A 47 -7.78 3.07 -9.04
N ASP A 48 -7.93 1.97 -9.77
CA ASP A 48 -8.99 0.98 -9.53
C ASP A 48 -8.82 0.29 -8.18
N ALA A 49 -7.59 -0.08 -7.82
CA ALA A 49 -7.32 -0.66 -6.50
C ALA A 49 -7.72 0.29 -5.37
N ARG A 50 -7.43 1.59 -5.50
CA ARG A 50 -7.83 2.60 -4.51
C ARG A 50 -9.34 2.71 -4.41
N LEU A 51 -10.04 2.72 -5.54
CA LEU A 51 -11.50 2.78 -5.56
C LEU A 51 -12.12 1.56 -4.88
N LEU A 52 -11.69 0.37 -5.26
CA LEU A 52 -12.20 -0.89 -4.73
C LEU A 52 -11.88 -1.06 -3.24
N LEU A 53 -10.67 -0.67 -2.79
CA LEU A 53 -10.32 -0.68 -1.38
C LEU A 53 -11.18 0.29 -0.56
N LYS A 54 -11.50 1.48 -1.09
CA LYS A 54 -12.42 2.41 -0.42
C LYS A 54 -13.83 1.82 -0.30
N ALA A 55 -14.30 1.15 -1.35
CA ALA A 55 -15.61 0.50 -1.33
C ALA A 55 -15.63 -0.69 -0.35
N GLU A 56 -14.62 -1.57 -0.40
CA GLU A 56 -14.53 -2.76 0.46
C GLU A 56 -14.41 -2.41 1.96
N TYR A 57 -13.80 -1.27 2.28
CA TYR A 57 -13.61 -0.80 3.66
C TYR A 57 -14.47 0.44 4.00
N ALA A 58 -15.60 0.65 3.31
CA ALA A 58 -16.45 1.84 3.52
C ALA A 58 -16.82 2.05 5.00
N ASP A 59 -17.15 0.95 5.69
CA ASP A 59 -17.53 0.93 7.11
C ASP A 59 -16.34 0.73 8.07
N ASN A 60 -15.11 0.59 7.55
CA ASN A 60 -13.90 0.34 8.35
C ASN A 60 -12.67 1.10 7.83
N GLN A 61 -12.77 2.42 7.89
CA GLN A 61 -11.73 3.35 7.43
C GLN A 61 -10.41 3.23 8.21
N VAL A 62 -10.48 2.95 9.53
CA VAL A 62 -9.30 2.67 10.36
C VAL A 62 -8.61 1.40 9.84
N GLY A 63 -9.37 0.33 9.60
CA GLY A 63 -8.87 -0.93 9.06
C GLY A 63 -8.19 -0.76 7.70
N LEU A 64 -8.73 0.09 6.81
CA LEU A 64 -8.07 0.42 5.55
C LEU A 64 -6.70 1.09 5.78
N SER A 65 -6.64 2.05 6.70
CA SER A 65 -5.40 2.76 7.03
C SER A 65 -4.34 1.81 7.58
N LEU A 66 -4.72 0.94 8.52
CA LEU A 66 -3.82 -0.08 9.10
C LEU A 66 -3.32 -1.07 8.03
N TYR A 67 -4.22 -1.53 7.16
CA TYR A 67 -3.87 -2.41 6.04
C TYR A 67 -2.83 -1.76 5.12
N LEU A 68 -3.07 -0.51 4.70
CA LEU A 68 -2.18 0.23 3.81
C LEU A 68 -0.84 0.58 4.46
N CYS A 69 -0.80 0.88 5.76
CA CYS A 69 0.44 1.09 6.50
C CYS A 69 1.28 -0.19 6.59
N GLY A 70 0.65 -1.34 6.83
CA GLY A 70 1.35 -2.63 6.82
C GLY A 70 1.95 -2.95 5.45
N LEU A 71 1.20 -2.71 4.37
CA LEU A 71 1.71 -2.89 3.02
C LEU A 71 2.77 -1.86 2.63
N LEU A 72 2.70 -0.63 3.12
CA LEU A 72 3.76 0.37 2.94
C LEU A 72 5.08 -0.15 3.51
N TYR A 73 5.06 -0.71 4.72
CA TYR A 73 6.26 -1.26 5.35
C TYR A 73 6.88 -2.39 4.52
N GLU A 74 6.06 -3.35 4.07
CA GLU A 74 6.51 -4.44 3.19
C GLU A 74 7.03 -3.90 1.84
N ALA A 75 6.39 -2.87 1.28
CA ALA A 75 6.82 -2.23 0.04
C ALA A 75 8.15 -1.51 0.18
N ALA A 76 8.36 -0.78 1.28
CA ALA A 76 9.64 -0.17 1.57
C ALA A 76 10.76 -1.22 1.63
N ARG A 77 10.50 -2.32 2.37
CA ARG A 77 11.45 -3.42 2.51
C ARG A 77 11.82 -4.05 1.16
N ASP A 78 10.83 -4.37 0.33
CA ASP A 78 11.06 -5.02 -0.96
C ASP A 78 11.72 -4.07 -1.97
N LEU A 79 11.22 -2.83 -2.09
CA LEU A 79 11.72 -1.89 -3.09
C LEU A 79 13.15 -1.42 -2.79
N TYR A 80 13.50 -1.20 -1.53
CA TYR A 80 14.89 -0.89 -1.15
C TYR A 80 15.83 -2.10 -1.31
N ARG A 81 15.32 -3.34 -1.20
CA ARG A 81 16.12 -4.53 -1.53
C ARG A 81 16.36 -4.66 -3.03
N LEU A 82 15.37 -4.33 -3.87
CA LEU A 82 15.50 -4.37 -5.32
C LEU A 82 16.37 -3.23 -5.87
N ASN A 83 16.29 -2.04 -5.27
CA ASN A 83 17.05 -0.88 -5.68
C ASN A 83 17.57 -0.10 -4.45
N PRO A 84 18.72 -0.51 -3.90
CA PRO A 84 19.29 0.11 -2.69
C PRO A 84 19.60 1.60 -2.82
N ASP A 85 20.08 2.03 -4.00
CA ASP A 85 20.60 3.39 -4.23
C ASP A 85 19.59 4.34 -4.90
N GLY A 86 18.43 3.82 -5.34
CA GLY A 86 17.44 4.59 -6.09
C GLY A 86 15.98 4.24 -5.79
N GLY A 87 15.72 3.65 -4.62
CA GLY A 87 14.37 3.36 -4.16
C GLY A 87 13.55 4.64 -3.90
N PRO A 88 12.21 4.53 -3.88
CA PRO A 88 11.34 5.67 -3.60
C PRO A 88 11.57 6.19 -2.17
N SER A 89 11.52 7.51 -2.00
CA SER A 89 11.63 8.13 -0.68
C SER A 89 10.47 7.72 0.25
N PRO A 90 10.66 7.81 1.58
CA PRO A 90 9.57 7.56 2.54
C PRO A 90 8.34 8.42 2.29
N ALA A 91 8.52 9.67 1.84
CA ALA A 91 7.42 10.56 1.50
C ALA A 91 6.64 10.07 0.27
N GLU A 92 7.32 9.61 -0.78
CA GLU A 92 6.68 9.04 -1.97
C GLU A 92 5.90 7.76 -1.65
N LEU A 93 6.46 6.89 -0.80
CA LEU A 93 5.76 5.69 -0.33
C LEU A 93 4.51 6.05 0.48
N PHE A 94 4.61 7.03 1.39
CA PHE A 94 3.44 7.52 2.12
C PHE A 94 2.37 8.10 1.19
N GLN A 95 2.77 8.93 0.23
CA GLN A 95 1.84 9.52 -0.75
C GLN A 95 1.14 8.45 -1.59
N ARG A 96 1.88 7.40 -1.97
CA ARG A 96 1.38 6.30 -2.78
C ARG A 96 0.40 5.40 -2.03
N PHE A 97 0.72 5.02 -0.79
CA PHE A 97 -0.07 4.04 -0.04
C PHE A 97 -1.14 4.66 0.86
N VAL A 98 -0.83 5.71 1.62
CA VAL A 98 -1.66 6.15 2.77
C VAL A 98 -2.33 7.50 2.54
N ALA A 99 -1.69 8.43 1.83
CA ALA A 99 -2.10 9.84 1.77
C ALA A 99 -3.45 10.12 1.09
N TRP A 100 -4.07 9.13 0.45
CA TRP A 100 -5.40 9.25 -0.16
C TRP A 100 -6.52 8.64 0.70
N GLY A 101 -6.17 8.10 1.87
CA GLY A 101 -7.09 7.55 2.86
C GLY A 101 -8.03 8.62 3.46
N PRO A 102 -9.15 8.19 4.05
CA PRO A 102 -10.27 9.07 4.38
C PRO A 102 -10.00 10.06 5.52
N TYR A 103 -8.94 9.86 6.32
CA TYR A 103 -8.54 10.77 7.40
C TYR A 103 -7.82 12.03 6.92
N ARG A 104 -7.53 12.15 5.62
CA ARG A 104 -7.09 13.42 5.04
C ARG A 104 -8.32 14.30 4.88
N ARG A 105 -8.71 15.00 5.96
CA ARG A 105 -9.46 16.24 5.82
C ARG A 105 -8.70 17.08 4.79
N ARG A 106 -9.35 17.41 3.68
CA ARG A 106 -8.91 18.54 2.87
C ARG A 106 -8.79 19.71 3.87
N PRO A 107 -7.65 20.43 3.93
CA PRO A 107 -7.63 21.69 4.65
C PRO A 107 -8.87 22.46 4.22
N ALA A 108 -9.67 22.94 5.17
CA ALA A 108 -10.73 23.87 4.81
C ALA A 108 -10.05 24.99 4.02
N ASP A 109 -10.55 25.25 2.82
CA ASP A 109 -10.13 26.41 2.05
C ASP A 109 -10.42 27.65 2.92
N PRO A 110 -9.46 28.56 3.15
CA PRO A 110 -9.68 29.74 3.98
C PRO A 110 -10.80 30.65 3.45
#